data_AF-A0A8B7ZR15-F1
#
_entry.id   AF-A0A8B7ZR15-F1
#
_cell.length_a   1.000
_cell.length_b   1.000
_cell.length_c   1.000
_cell.angle_alpha   90.00
_cell.angle_beta   90.00
_cell.angle_gamma   90.00
#
_symmetry.space_group_name_H-M   'P 1'
#
loop_
_entity.id
_entity.type
_entity.pdbx_description
1 polymer ?
#
loop_
_entity_poly.entity_id
_entity_poly.type
_entity_poly.pdbx_seq_one_letter_code
_entity_poly.pdbx_strand_id
1 'polypeptide(L)'
;MVQRLAWVPLAAVVLTIAGLNEVSAKHCYFGQEPDPAHNGRLRWLIPGTREDHCSCTSIRIGGVNPMPQNRPYNPNFTDNPLFTKDVKKIHDYFGCPGPADCQEWLDAGYNTSDVYTIYPTQYQNGLQVYCDMKKDESRWMGLQGGWIVFQRRQDGSVNFTRSWAEYRDGFGNLTGEFWLGNEYLRQLTGEGRWELLVELLVRKADESLARYLMWYRTFHITGEKYALHVGDYKNMPRLPVCDVETCQSAGT
;
A
#
# COMPACT_ATOMS: atom_id res chain seq x y z
N MET A 1 48.51 4.88 -10.76
CA MET A 1 47.30 5.00 -9.93
C MET A 1 46.22 5.59 -10.84
N VAL A 2 45.42 4.74 -11.49
CA VAL A 2 44.37 5.18 -12.44
C VAL A 2 43.05 5.11 -11.67
N GLN A 3 42.62 6.25 -11.13
CA GLN A 3 41.27 6.40 -10.60
C GLN A 3 40.30 6.35 -11.78
N ARG A 4 39.68 5.19 -11.99
CA ARG A 4 38.44 5.11 -12.77
C ARG A 4 37.37 5.81 -11.92
N LEU A 5 37.13 7.08 -12.23
CA LEU A 5 35.92 7.80 -11.80
C LEU A 5 34.73 6.97 -12.27
N ALA A 6 34.07 6.31 -11.31
CA ALA A 6 32.81 5.63 -11.54
C ALA A 6 31.78 6.69 -11.93
N TRP A 7 31.49 6.77 -13.21
CA TRP A 7 30.31 7.45 -13.73
C TRP A 7 29.09 6.66 -13.26
N VAL A 8 28.61 6.93 -12.06
CA VAL A 8 27.21 6.71 -11.73
C VAL A 8 26.56 8.09 -11.81
N PRO A 9 25.96 8.49 -12.94
CA PRO A 9 24.96 9.54 -12.84
C PRO A 9 23.92 9.00 -11.87
N LEU A 10 23.82 9.60 -10.69
CA LEU A 10 22.77 9.32 -9.73
C LEU A 10 21.45 9.77 -10.37
N ALA A 11 20.95 8.92 -11.27
CA ALA A 11 19.62 8.94 -11.82
C ALA A 11 18.82 7.97 -10.95
N ALA A 12 18.19 8.47 -9.89
CA ALA A 12 17.28 7.64 -9.12
C ALA A 12 15.99 7.50 -9.92
N VAL A 13 15.49 6.27 -10.08
CA VAL A 13 14.27 5.98 -10.83
C VAL A 13 13.37 5.16 -9.93
N VAL A 14 12.21 5.71 -9.58
CA VAL A 14 11.18 4.99 -8.84
C VAL A 14 9.97 4.86 -9.74
N LEU A 15 9.53 3.62 -9.95
CA LEU A 15 8.28 3.33 -10.65
C LEU A 15 7.29 2.78 -9.64
N THR A 16 6.12 3.38 -9.60
CA THR A 16 5.07 3.01 -8.66
C THR A 16 3.72 2.89 -9.35
N ILE A 17 2.87 2.02 -8.82
CA ILE A 17 1.51 1.82 -9.30
C ILE A 17 0.50 1.92 -8.16
N ALA A 18 -0.68 2.44 -8.46
CA ALA A 18 -1.80 2.50 -7.51
C ALA A 18 -3.04 1.91 -8.15
N GLY A 19 -3.74 1.06 -7.40
CA GLY A 19 -5.06 0.54 -7.76
C GLY A 19 -6.11 1.60 -7.46
N LEU A 20 -7.03 1.85 -8.39
CA LEU A 20 -8.14 2.78 -8.20
C LEU A 20 -9.34 2.09 -7.54
N ASN A 21 -9.11 1.52 -6.36
CA ASN A 21 -10.16 0.94 -5.54
C ASN A 21 -10.67 1.99 -4.54
N GLU A 22 -11.97 2.30 -4.58
CA GLU A 22 -12.61 3.17 -3.58
C GLU A 22 -12.97 2.34 -2.34
N VAL A 23 -11.99 2.07 -1.47
CA VAL A 23 -12.27 1.43 -0.17
C VAL A 23 -12.05 2.44 0.94
N SER A 24 -13.13 3.12 1.34
CA SER A 24 -13.07 4.00 2.50
C SER A 24 -12.89 3.19 3.79
N ALA A 25 -12.10 3.71 4.72
CA ALA A 25 -11.84 3.13 6.04
C ALA A 25 -13.13 2.76 6.78
N LYS A 26 -13.57 1.49 6.69
CA LYS A 26 -14.85 1.06 7.28
C LYS A 26 -14.67 0.72 8.75
N HIS A 27 -15.39 1.44 9.60
CA HIS A 27 -15.44 1.20 11.04
C HIS A 27 -16.62 0.26 11.35
N CYS A 28 -16.32 -0.92 11.85
CA CYS A 28 -17.32 -1.95 12.12
C CYS A 28 -17.67 -2.00 13.62
N TYR A 29 -18.97 -2.03 13.89
CA TYR A 29 -19.52 -2.03 15.24
C TYR A 29 -20.26 -3.35 15.48
N PHE A 30 -19.96 -4.00 16.61
CA PHE A 30 -20.63 -5.23 17.01
C PHE A 30 -21.59 -4.94 18.16
N GLY A 31 -22.87 -5.22 17.90
CA GLY A 31 -23.95 -5.08 18.85
C GLY A 31 -24.23 -6.37 19.62
N GLN A 32 -24.99 -6.24 20.70
CA GLN A 32 -25.57 -7.38 21.43
C GLN A 32 -27.09 -7.32 21.30
N GLU A 33 -27.72 -8.47 21.07
CA GLU A 33 -29.18 -8.61 21.15
C GLU A 33 -29.59 -9.75 22.09
N PRO A 34 -30.80 -9.73 22.67
CA PRO A 34 -31.31 -10.87 23.43
C PRO A 34 -31.53 -12.09 22.53
N ASP A 35 -30.98 -13.25 22.91
CA ASP A 35 -31.17 -14.51 22.21
C ASP A 35 -32.44 -15.24 22.73
N PRO A 36 -33.49 -15.39 21.89
CA PRO A 36 -34.72 -16.07 22.28
C PRO A 36 -34.50 -17.55 22.61
N ALA A 37 -33.50 -18.20 22.00
CA ALA A 37 -33.20 -19.62 22.23
C ALA A 37 -32.51 -19.87 23.57
N HIS A 38 -31.94 -18.82 24.18
CA HIS A 38 -31.18 -18.90 25.42
C HIS A 38 -31.77 -17.99 26.52
N ASN A 39 -33.10 -17.95 26.61
CA ASN A 39 -33.84 -17.24 27.68
C ASN A 39 -33.47 -15.74 27.78
N GLY A 40 -33.22 -15.09 26.64
CA GLY A 40 -32.90 -13.66 26.59
C GLY A 40 -31.45 -13.31 26.93
N ARG A 41 -30.53 -14.29 27.05
CA ARG A 41 -29.09 -14.02 27.16
C ARG A 41 -28.61 -13.23 25.94
N LEU A 42 -27.74 -12.26 26.16
CA LEU A 42 -27.16 -11.46 25.08
C LEU A 42 -26.29 -12.34 24.18
N ARG A 43 -26.58 -12.34 22.87
CA ARG A 43 -25.69 -12.87 21.83
C ARG A 43 -25.08 -11.73 21.03
N TRP A 44 -23.87 -11.96 20.53
CA TRP A 44 -23.20 -11.02 19.64
C TRP A 44 -23.82 -11.11 18.24
N LEU A 45 -24.19 -9.96 17.70
CA LEU A 45 -24.53 -9.82 16.29
C LEU A 45 -23.37 -9.20 15.53
N ILE A 46 -23.04 -9.85 14.43
CA ILE A 46 -22.09 -9.37 13.42
C ILE A 46 -22.92 -8.97 12.20
N PRO A 47 -23.46 -7.73 12.16
CA PRO A 47 -24.34 -7.31 11.07
C PRO A 47 -23.58 -7.23 9.74
N GLY A 48 -24.26 -7.50 8.63
CA GLY A 48 -23.70 -7.45 7.28
C GLY A 48 -23.30 -8.82 6.71
N THR A 49 -22.84 -8.82 5.46
CA THR A 49 -22.33 -10.00 4.77
C THR A 49 -20.87 -10.27 5.12
N ARG A 50 -20.32 -11.42 4.69
CA ARG A 50 -18.88 -11.69 4.79
C ARG A 50 -18.04 -10.61 4.10
N GLU A 51 -18.50 -10.11 2.96
CA GLU A 51 -17.84 -9.02 2.21
C GLU A 51 -17.87 -7.71 3.01
N ASP A 52 -18.96 -7.44 3.73
CA ASP A 52 -19.03 -6.30 4.64
C ASP A 52 -18.00 -6.38 5.77
N HIS A 53 -17.69 -7.59 6.24
CA HIS A 53 -16.72 -7.83 7.31
C HIS A 53 -15.28 -7.73 6.79
N CYS A 54 -15.02 -8.14 5.55
CA CYS A 54 -13.70 -8.04 4.93
C CYS A 54 -13.27 -6.62 4.56
N SER A 55 -14.18 -5.65 4.64
CA SER A 55 -13.85 -4.22 4.49
C SER A 55 -13.56 -3.52 5.82
N CYS A 56 -13.69 -4.21 6.96
CA CYS A 56 -13.49 -3.64 8.28
C CYS A 56 -12.02 -3.31 8.57
N THR A 57 -11.74 -2.03 8.79
CA THR A 57 -10.40 -1.53 9.16
C THR A 57 -10.22 -1.36 10.67
N SER A 58 -11.34 -1.24 11.39
CA SER A 58 -11.37 -1.28 12.85
C SER A 58 -12.63 -1.92 13.36
N ILE A 59 -12.52 -2.57 14.51
CA ILE A 59 -13.61 -3.23 15.21
C ILE A 59 -13.81 -2.53 16.55
N ARG A 60 -15.06 -2.12 16.82
CA ARG A 60 -15.52 -1.73 18.16
C ARG A 60 -16.60 -2.72 18.62
N ILE A 61 -16.30 -3.43 19.69
CA ILE A 61 -17.24 -4.33 20.36
C ILE A 61 -17.82 -3.58 21.54
N GLY A 62 -19.13 -3.31 21.51
CA GLY A 62 -19.81 -2.63 22.60
C GLY A 62 -21.14 -2.08 22.12
N GLY A 63 -22.19 -2.26 22.93
CA GLY A 63 -23.41 -1.52 22.73
C GLY A 63 -23.13 -0.02 22.86
N VAL A 64 -23.81 0.79 22.07
CA VAL A 64 -24.06 2.19 22.45
C VAL A 64 -24.91 2.08 23.71
N ASN A 65 -24.30 1.87 24.89
CA ASN A 65 -25.02 1.84 26.15
C ASN A 65 -25.57 3.26 26.35
N PRO A 66 -26.88 3.52 26.19
CA PRO A 66 -27.37 4.88 26.28
C PRO A 66 -27.31 5.40 27.72
N MET A 67 -27.16 4.52 28.73
CA MET A 67 -27.09 4.93 30.14
C MET A 67 -26.34 3.90 31.01
N PRO A 68 -25.31 4.29 31.78
CA PRO A 68 -24.81 3.50 32.90
C PRO A 68 -25.69 3.80 34.12
N GLN A 69 -26.78 3.06 34.32
CA GLN A 69 -27.51 3.13 35.58
C GLN A 69 -27.69 1.73 36.17
N ASN A 70 -26.96 1.49 37.27
CA ASN A 70 -27.12 0.41 38.24
C ASN A 70 -26.98 -1.04 37.76
N ARG A 71 -25.81 -1.43 37.23
CA ARG A 71 -25.40 -2.85 37.23
C ARG A 71 -24.37 -3.12 38.33
N PRO A 72 -24.52 -4.21 39.12
CA PRO A 72 -23.48 -4.65 40.05
C PRO A 72 -22.20 -4.96 39.27
N TYR A 73 -21.05 -4.49 39.78
CA TYR A 73 -19.74 -4.79 39.22
C TYR A 73 -19.55 -6.32 39.16
N ASN A 74 -19.40 -6.87 37.94
CA ASN A 74 -19.08 -8.27 37.73
C ASN A 74 -17.63 -8.37 37.23
N PRO A 75 -16.69 -8.92 38.02
CA PRO A 75 -15.29 -9.02 37.63
C PRO A 75 -15.05 -9.92 36.40
N ASN A 76 -16.04 -10.72 35.99
CA ASN A 76 -16.00 -11.56 34.79
C ASN A 76 -16.54 -10.87 33.52
N PHE A 77 -17.09 -9.66 33.63
CA PHE A 77 -17.54 -8.86 32.48
C PHE A 77 -16.74 -7.56 32.45
N THR A 78 -15.82 -7.44 31.51
CA THR A 78 -15.16 -6.16 31.25
C THR A 78 -16.07 -5.33 30.34
N ASP A 79 -16.63 -4.24 30.86
CA ASP A 79 -17.26 -3.18 30.04
C ASP A 79 -16.24 -2.42 29.18
N ASN A 80 -14.98 -2.85 29.16
CA ASN A 80 -14.00 -2.34 28.23
C ASN A 80 -14.39 -2.78 26.81
N PRO A 81 -14.72 -1.83 25.91
CA PRO A 81 -14.97 -2.19 24.53
C PRO A 81 -13.71 -2.85 23.96
N LEU A 82 -13.84 -4.09 23.50
CA LEU A 82 -12.77 -4.71 22.73
C LEU A 82 -12.63 -3.88 21.45
N PHE A 83 -11.52 -3.16 21.38
CA PHE A 83 -11.17 -2.29 20.27
C PHE A 83 -9.90 -2.80 19.64
N THR A 84 -9.96 -3.09 18.33
CA THR A 84 -8.76 -3.39 17.56
C THR A 84 -8.75 -2.56 16.27
N LYS A 85 -7.57 -2.03 15.94
CA LYS A 85 -7.22 -1.45 14.63
C LYS A 85 -6.24 -2.34 13.85
N ASP A 86 -5.96 -3.53 14.37
CA ASP A 86 -5.09 -4.48 13.72
C ASP A 86 -5.88 -5.17 12.60
N VAL A 87 -5.77 -4.61 11.40
CA VAL A 87 -6.49 -5.04 10.20
C VAL A 87 -6.21 -6.50 9.91
N LYS A 88 -4.97 -6.96 10.10
CA LYS A 88 -4.64 -8.37 9.89
C LYS A 88 -5.43 -9.25 10.86
N LYS A 89 -5.46 -8.93 12.16
CA LYS A 89 -6.27 -9.68 13.13
C LYS A 89 -7.77 -9.65 12.80
N ILE A 90 -8.25 -8.53 12.29
CA ILE A 90 -9.66 -8.38 11.87
C ILE A 90 -9.95 -9.33 10.70
N HIS A 91 -9.11 -9.30 9.66
CA HIS A 91 -9.27 -10.15 8.49
C HIS A 91 -9.11 -11.63 8.86
N ASP A 92 -8.12 -11.99 9.67
CA ASP A 92 -7.94 -13.36 10.16
C ASP A 92 -9.18 -13.86 10.92
N TYR A 93 -9.81 -13.02 11.76
CA TYR A 93 -11.03 -13.36 12.51
C TYR A 93 -12.23 -13.65 11.60
N PHE A 94 -12.38 -12.89 10.51
CA PHE A 94 -13.47 -13.07 9.54
C PHE A 94 -13.13 -14.05 8.39
N GLY A 95 -11.93 -14.62 8.40
CA GLY A 95 -11.44 -15.46 7.30
C GLY A 95 -11.36 -14.70 5.98
N CYS A 96 -10.95 -13.43 6.04
CA CYS A 96 -10.70 -12.58 4.89
C CYS A 96 -9.22 -12.66 4.49
N PRO A 97 -8.88 -12.55 3.20
CA PRO A 97 -7.49 -12.70 2.74
C PRO A 97 -6.55 -11.62 3.30
N GLY A 98 -7.02 -10.38 3.43
CA GLY A 98 -6.21 -9.24 3.86
C GLY A 98 -6.44 -8.04 2.95
N PRO A 99 -5.77 -6.89 3.18
CA PRO A 99 -5.84 -5.75 2.27
C PRO A 99 -5.25 -6.09 0.90
N ALA A 100 -5.96 -5.75 -0.18
CA ALA A 100 -5.60 -6.15 -1.55
C ALA A 100 -4.38 -5.41 -2.11
N ASP A 101 -4.14 -4.17 -1.67
CA ASP A 101 -3.07 -3.30 -2.15
C ASP A 101 -2.58 -2.31 -1.07
N CYS A 102 -1.61 -1.47 -1.42
CA CYS A 102 -1.08 -0.43 -0.53
C CYS A 102 -2.09 0.68 -0.23
N GLN A 103 -3.05 0.93 -1.11
CA GLN A 103 -4.08 1.94 -0.90
C GLN A 103 -5.02 1.49 0.22
N GLU A 104 -5.45 0.22 0.23
CA GLU A 104 -6.28 -0.32 1.32
C GLU A 104 -5.55 -0.30 2.68
N TRP A 105 -4.24 -0.57 2.71
CA TRP A 105 -3.44 -0.40 3.91
C TRP A 105 -3.43 1.06 4.38
N LEU A 106 -3.25 2.01 3.46
CA LEU A 106 -3.27 3.44 3.77
C LEU A 106 -4.64 3.89 4.31
N ASP A 107 -5.72 3.44 3.69
CA ASP A 107 -7.09 3.73 4.10
C ASP A 107 -7.39 3.14 5.48
N ALA A 108 -6.80 1.99 5.80
CA ALA A 108 -6.87 1.43 7.15
C ALA A 108 -6.03 2.17 8.21
N GLY A 109 -5.33 3.23 7.82
CA GLY A 109 -4.60 4.13 8.72
C GLY A 109 -3.11 3.83 8.86
N TYR A 110 -2.55 2.94 8.03
CA TYR A 110 -1.12 2.65 8.00
C TYR A 110 -0.41 3.68 7.12
N ASN A 111 0.14 4.72 7.74
CA ASN A 111 0.71 5.88 7.04
C ASN A 111 2.24 5.85 6.93
N THR A 112 2.90 4.77 7.37
CA THR A 112 4.37 4.64 7.31
C THR A 112 4.77 3.89 6.06
N SER A 113 5.74 4.40 5.30
CA SER A 113 6.26 3.68 4.13
C SER A 113 7.19 2.57 4.56
N ASP A 114 6.91 1.34 4.14
CA ASP A 114 7.68 0.15 4.50
C ASP A 114 7.27 -1.01 3.56
N VAL A 115 7.80 -2.21 3.83
CA VAL A 115 7.35 -3.46 3.21
C VAL A 115 6.06 -3.94 3.88
N TYR A 116 5.01 -4.09 3.08
CA TYR A 116 3.73 -4.65 3.49
C TYR A 116 3.45 -5.95 2.73
N THR A 117 2.64 -6.81 3.31
CA THR A 117 2.04 -7.94 2.60
C THR A 117 0.66 -7.54 2.10
N ILE A 118 0.46 -7.57 0.79
CA ILE A 118 -0.83 -7.33 0.13
C ILE A 118 -1.43 -8.65 -0.35
N TYR A 119 -2.75 -8.71 -0.48
CA TYR A 119 -3.50 -9.94 -0.79
C TYR A 119 -4.43 -9.75 -1.99
N PRO A 120 -3.88 -9.47 -3.19
CA PRO A 120 -4.68 -9.40 -4.42
C PRO A 120 -5.29 -10.78 -4.71
N THR A 121 -6.38 -10.81 -5.49
CA THR A 121 -7.16 -12.02 -5.81
C THR A 121 -6.30 -13.19 -6.29
N GLN A 122 -5.23 -12.89 -7.03
CA GLN A 122 -4.32 -13.83 -7.67
C GLN A 122 -3.25 -14.37 -6.70
N TYR A 123 -3.03 -13.72 -5.55
CA TYR A 123 -2.03 -14.09 -4.53
C TYR A 123 -2.68 -14.21 -3.14
N GLN A 124 -3.49 -15.25 -2.95
CA GLN A 124 -4.18 -15.52 -1.67
C GLN A 124 -3.23 -15.76 -0.49
N ASN A 125 -1.99 -16.19 -0.75
CA ASN A 125 -0.97 -16.38 0.28
C ASN A 125 -0.23 -15.08 0.65
N GLY A 126 -0.59 -13.96 0.01
CA GLY A 126 0.05 -12.68 0.18
C GLY A 126 1.27 -12.47 -0.72
N LEU A 127 1.54 -11.21 -1.06
CA LEU A 127 2.68 -10.74 -1.81
C LEU A 127 3.34 -9.61 -1.04
N GLN A 128 4.65 -9.69 -0.80
CA GLN A 128 5.39 -8.60 -0.18
C GLN A 128 5.73 -7.53 -1.20
N VAL A 129 5.39 -6.28 -0.89
CA VAL A 129 5.67 -5.10 -1.72
C VAL A 129 6.14 -3.96 -0.83
N TYR A 130 6.91 -3.04 -1.39
CA TYR A 130 7.17 -1.77 -0.72
C TYR A 130 6.01 -0.81 -0.99
N CYS A 131 5.34 -0.36 0.07
CA CYS A 131 4.30 0.65 -0.03
C CYS A 131 4.86 2.03 0.27
N ASP A 132 4.72 2.96 -0.68
CA ASP A 132 4.92 4.37 -0.44
C ASP A 132 3.63 5.00 0.07
N MET A 133 3.62 5.27 1.37
CA MET A 133 2.49 5.83 2.12
C MET A 133 2.61 7.35 2.30
N LYS A 134 3.68 7.99 1.79
CA LYS A 134 3.96 9.41 2.08
C LYS A 134 2.88 10.31 1.48
N LYS A 135 2.23 11.09 2.37
CA LYS A 135 1.21 12.10 2.02
C LYS A 135 1.81 13.51 1.82
N ASP A 136 3.02 13.76 2.32
CA ASP A 136 3.46 15.12 2.66
C ASP A 136 4.11 15.90 1.50
N GLU A 137 4.90 15.27 0.64
CA GLU A 137 5.45 15.94 -0.56
C GLU A 137 4.40 16.06 -1.68
N SER A 138 3.52 15.06 -1.71
CA SER A 138 2.39 14.88 -2.61
C SER A 138 1.28 15.92 -2.38
N ARG A 139 1.26 16.57 -1.20
CA ARG A 139 0.24 17.56 -0.79
C ARG A 139 0.19 18.79 -1.71
N TRP A 140 1.32 19.16 -2.31
CA TRP A 140 1.40 20.27 -3.29
C TRP A 140 1.07 19.83 -4.73
N MET A 141 0.95 18.52 -4.97
CA MET A 141 0.63 17.94 -6.28
C MET A 141 -0.71 17.18 -6.32
N GLY A 142 -1.42 17.08 -5.20
CA GLY A 142 -2.69 16.36 -5.08
C GLY A 142 -2.58 14.84 -5.23
N LEU A 143 -1.36 14.29 -5.24
CA LEU A 143 -1.13 12.84 -5.21
C LEU A 143 -1.35 12.36 -3.77
N GLN A 144 -2.06 11.26 -3.58
CA GLN A 144 -2.15 10.59 -2.27
C GLN A 144 -1.04 9.54 -2.17
N GLY A 145 -0.75 9.03 -0.97
CA GLY A 145 0.10 7.84 -0.80
C GLY A 145 -0.60 6.57 -1.28
N GLY A 146 -0.15 5.40 -0.83
CA GLY A 146 -0.80 4.12 -1.16
C GLY A 146 -0.27 3.50 -2.44
N TRP A 147 0.94 3.89 -2.87
CA TRP A 147 1.55 3.39 -4.08
C TRP A 147 2.35 2.11 -3.81
N ILE A 148 2.16 1.10 -4.65
CA ILE A 148 3.05 -0.07 -4.74
C ILE A 148 4.29 0.36 -5.53
N VAL A 149 5.47 0.34 -4.90
CA VAL A 149 6.74 0.51 -5.62
C VAL A 149 7.11 -0.83 -6.25
N PHE A 150 7.30 -0.84 -7.57
CA PHE A 150 7.67 -2.06 -8.28
C PHE A 150 9.08 -2.03 -8.88
N GLN A 151 9.69 -0.84 -8.94
CA GLN A 151 11.07 -0.69 -9.35
C GLN A 151 11.68 0.50 -8.60
N ARG A 152 12.87 0.33 -8.03
CA ARG A 152 13.66 1.41 -7.44
C ARG A 152 15.13 1.32 -7.84
N ARG A 153 15.68 2.42 -8.38
CA ARG A 153 17.11 2.69 -8.56
C ARG A 153 17.49 3.92 -7.73
N GLN A 154 18.63 3.90 -7.07
CA GLN A 154 19.12 5.01 -6.26
C GLN A 154 20.66 5.08 -6.15
N ASP A 155 21.35 3.95 -6.10
CA ASP A 155 22.79 3.87 -5.75
C ASP A 155 23.60 2.89 -6.61
N GLY A 156 22.95 2.11 -7.47
CA GLY A 156 23.58 1.09 -8.30
C GLY A 156 23.99 -0.17 -7.54
N SER A 157 23.48 -0.40 -6.33
CA SER A 157 23.80 -1.58 -5.49
C SER A 157 23.32 -2.90 -6.09
N VAL A 158 22.34 -2.88 -7.00
CA VAL A 158 21.80 -4.08 -7.64
C VAL A 158 22.07 -4.06 -9.14
N ASN A 159 22.53 -5.19 -9.67
CA ASN A 159 22.71 -5.40 -11.11
C ASN A 159 21.34 -5.62 -11.78
N PHE A 160 21.03 -4.84 -12.82
CA PHE A 160 19.79 -4.93 -13.62
C PHE A 160 20.01 -5.60 -14.99
N THR A 161 21.24 -5.95 -15.34
CA THR A 161 21.53 -6.82 -16.49
C THR A 161 21.28 -8.27 -16.07
N ARG A 162 20.02 -8.69 -16.16
CA ARG A 162 19.50 -9.97 -15.64
C ARG A 162 18.85 -10.81 -16.73
N SER A 163 18.70 -12.11 -16.47
CA SER A 163 18.02 -13.04 -17.35
C SER A 163 16.51 -12.80 -17.40
N TRP A 164 15.84 -13.39 -18.39
CA TRP A 164 14.37 -13.34 -18.51
C TRP A 164 13.67 -13.90 -17.28
N ALA A 165 14.15 -15.03 -16.75
CA ALA A 165 13.59 -15.66 -15.56
C ALA A 165 13.70 -14.76 -14.32
N GLU A 166 14.83 -14.08 -14.14
CA GLU A 166 15.00 -13.12 -13.04
C GLU A 166 14.08 -11.90 -13.19
N TYR A 167 13.87 -11.39 -14.40
CA TYR A 167 12.88 -10.31 -14.61
C TYR A 167 11.44 -10.76 -14.40
N ARG A 168 11.13 -12.01 -14.74
CA ARG A 168 9.82 -12.62 -14.47
C ARG A 168 9.55 -12.72 -12.96
N ASP A 169 10.51 -13.27 -12.23
CA ASP A 169 10.38 -13.63 -10.82
C ASP A 169 10.75 -12.49 -9.85
N GLY A 170 11.41 -11.44 -10.36
CA GLY A 170 11.88 -10.32 -9.53
C GLY A 170 13.27 -10.53 -8.94
N PHE A 171 13.91 -9.44 -8.54
CA PHE A 171 15.23 -9.46 -7.91
C PHE A 171 15.51 -8.18 -7.12
N GLY A 172 16.48 -8.23 -6.22
CA GLY A 172 16.92 -7.09 -5.41
C GLY A 172 16.35 -7.12 -4.00
N ASN A 173 16.30 -5.95 -3.34
CA ASN A 173 15.75 -5.78 -1.99
C ASN A 173 14.65 -4.72 -2.00
N LEU A 174 13.45 -5.07 -1.51
CA LEU A 174 12.30 -4.16 -1.45
C LEU A 174 12.58 -2.85 -0.69
N THR A 175 13.52 -2.86 0.27
CA THR A 175 13.95 -1.65 1.00
C THR A 175 15.12 -0.91 0.34
N GLY A 176 15.66 -1.43 -0.76
CA GLY A 176 16.79 -0.88 -1.52
C GLY A 176 16.49 -0.81 -3.01
N GLU A 177 17.44 -1.21 -3.86
CA GLU A 177 17.18 -1.36 -5.29
C GLU A 177 16.56 -2.71 -5.63
N PHE A 178 15.50 -2.71 -6.44
CA PHE A 178 14.83 -3.94 -6.84
C PHE A 178 13.98 -3.80 -8.12
N TRP A 179 13.61 -4.95 -8.65
CA TRP A 179 12.54 -5.15 -9.62
C TRP A 179 11.55 -6.16 -9.05
N LEU A 180 10.28 -5.79 -8.92
CA LEU A 180 9.26 -6.63 -8.26
C LEU A 180 9.07 -7.96 -8.96
N GLY A 181 9.06 -7.96 -10.30
CA GLY A 181 8.86 -9.15 -11.13
C GLY A 181 7.70 -8.95 -12.12
N ASN A 182 7.92 -9.31 -13.37
CA ASN A 182 6.95 -9.09 -14.44
C ASN A 182 5.67 -9.93 -14.23
N GLU A 183 5.80 -11.13 -13.67
CA GLU A 183 4.64 -11.98 -13.42
C GLU A 183 3.76 -11.41 -12.31
N TYR A 184 4.36 -10.88 -11.24
CA TYR A 184 3.62 -10.14 -10.21
C TYR A 184 2.89 -8.94 -10.80
N LEU A 185 3.57 -8.14 -11.62
CA LEU A 185 2.97 -6.97 -12.26
C LEU A 185 1.83 -7.32 -13.23
N ARG A 186 2.00 -8.38 -14.03
CA ARG A 186 0.96 -8.87 -14.94
C ARG A 186 -0.29 -9.30 -14.19
N GLN A 187 -0.11 -9.98 -13.06
CA GLN A 187 -1.21 -10.48 -12.23
C GLN A 187 -1.90 -9.33 -11.47
N LEU A 188 -1.12 -8.40 -10.90
CA LEU A 188 -1.65 -7.20 -10.23
C LEU A 188 -2.46 -6.34 -11.20
N THR A 189 -1.89 -6.05 -12.37
CA THR A 189 -2.46 -5.07 -13.31
C THR A 189 -3.31 -5.67 -14.42
N GLY A 190 -3.49 -6.99 -14.41
CA GLY A 190 -4.34 -7.70 -15.37
C GLY A 190 -5.84 -7.46 -15.14
N GLU A 191 -6.22 -7.09 -13.92
CA GLU A 191 -7.58 -6.75 -13.52
C GLU A 191 -7.63 -5.40 -12.80
N GLY A 192 -8.77 -4.73 -12.85
CA GLY A 192 -8.96 -3.41 -12.25
C GLY A 192 -8.36 -2.26 -13.08
N ARG A 193 -8.29 -1.08 -12.47
CA ARG A 193 -7.68 0.12 -13.08
C ARG A 193 -6.44 0.49 -12.28
N TRP A 194 -5.31 0.60 -12.98
CA TRP A 194 -4.03 0.92 -12.39
C TRP A 194 -3.43 2.15 -13.04
N GLU A 195 -2.79 2.97 -12.23
CA GLU A 195 -2.05 4.15 -12.66
C GLU A 195 -0.56 3.92 -12.45
N LEU A 196 0.28 4.57 -13.26
CA LEU A 196 1.73 4.52 -13.15
C LEU A 196 2.28 5.91 -12.85
N LEU A 197 3.07 6.02 -11.78
CA LEU A 197 3.88 7.20 -11.49
C LEU A 197 5.36 6.83 -11.68
N VAL A 198 6.05 7.64 -12.48
CA VAL A 198 7.49 7.56 -12.71
C VAL A 198 8.13 8.77 -12.07
N GLU A 199 9.01 8.55 -11.10
CA GLU A 199 9.85 9.57 -10.50
C GLU A 199 11.30 9.39 -10.94
N LEU A 200 11.87 10.46 -11.50
CA LEU A 200 13.26 10.52 -11.94
C LEU A 200 13.95 11.67 -11.21
N LEU A 201 15.01 11.36 -10.48
CA LEU A 201 15.91 12.36 -9.91
C LEU A 201 17.20 12.36 -10.70
N VAL A 202 17.49 13.44 -11.42
CA VAL A 202 18.64 13.54 -12.32
C VAL A 202 19.60 14.60 -11.82
N ARG A 203 20.87 14.21 -11.68
CA ARG A 203 21.96 15.17 -11.46
C ARG A 203 22.25 15.95 -12.75
N LYS A 204 22.19 17.27 -12.66
CA LYS A 204 22.54 18.20 -13.75
C LYS A 204 24.04 18.46 -13.81
N ALA A 205 24.46 19.16 -14.87
CA ALA A 205 25.86 19.55 -15.07
C ALA A 205 26.41 20.49 -13.99
N ASP A 206 25.54 21.28 -13.35
CA ASP A 206 25.86 22.16 -12.23
C ASP A 206 25.80 21.45 -10.87
N GLU A 207 25.79 20.12 -10.86
CA GLU A 207 25.66 19.22 -9.70
C GLU A 207 24.32 19.30 -8.95
N SER A 208 23.43 20.22 -9.33
CA SER A 208 22.08 20.30 -8.77
C SER A 208 21.22 19.10 -9.18
N LEU A 209 20.22 18.77 -8.36
CA LEU A 209 19.28 17.70 -8.64
C LEU A 209 17.99 18.24 -9.25
N ALA A 210 17.54 17.65 -10.35
CA ALA A 210 16.20 17.89 -10.89
C ALA A 210 15.33 16.65 -10.74
N ARG A 211 14.16 16.85 -10.15
CA ARG A 211 13.10 15.84 -10.06
C ARG A 211 12.11 16.00 -11.21
N TYR A 212 11.81 14.89 -11.88
CA TYR A 212 10.80 14.78 -12.93
C TYR A 212 9.77 13.75 -12.53
N LEU A 213 8.50 14.07 -12.77
CA LEU A 213 7.37 13.18 -12.51
C LEU A 213 6.59 12.97 -13.79
N MET A 214 6.24 11.71 -14.07
CA MET A 214 5.41 11.34 -15.21
C MET A 214 4.29 10.45 -14.70
N TRP A 215 3.03 10.86 -14.91
CA TRP A 215 1.87 10.14 -14.41
C TRP A 215 0.98 9.67 -15.54
N TYR A 216 0.70 8.38 -15.59
CA TYR A 216 -0.18 7.73 -16.54
C TYR A 216 -1.41 7.19 -15.81
N ARG A 217 -2.61 7.56 -16.24
CA ARG A 217 -3.86 7.09 -15.61
C ARG A 217 -4.28 5.68 -16.05
N THR A 218 -3.60 5.14 -17.05
CA THR A 218 -3.80 3.80 -17.56
C THR A 218 -2.46 3.08 -17.58
N PHE A 219 -2.35 1.96 -16.85
CA PHE A 219 -1.18 1.10 -16.81
C PHE A 219 -1.60 -0.37 -16.70
N HIS A 220 -1.20 -1.19 -17.67
CA HIS A 220 -1.43 -2.63 -17.64
C HIS A 220 -0.27 -3.40 -18.26
N ILE A 221 0.03 -4.57 -17.71
CA ILE A 221 0.96 -5.53 -18.30
C ILE A 221 0.17 -6.77 -18.72
N THR A 222 0.29 -7.18 -19.99
CA THR A 222 -0.52 -8.27 -20.55
C THR A 222 0.30 -9.31 -21.30
N GLY A 223 -0.27 -10.52 -21.45
CA GLY A 223 0.32 -11.63 -22.20
C GLY A 223 1.59 -12.23 -21.59
N GLU A 224 2.08 -13.32 -22.19
CA GLU A 224 3.27 -14.05 -21.71
C GLU A 224 4.59 -13.31 -21.96
N LYS A 225 4.56 -12.31 -22.84
CA LYS A 225 5.71 -11.44 -23.15
C LYS A 225 5.70 -10.13 -22.36
N TYR A 226 4.78 -9.98 -21.41
CA TYR A 226 4.68 -8.79 -20.54
C TYR A 226 4.59 -7.47 -21.32
N ALA A 227 3.67 -7.43 -22.29
CA ALA A 227 3.44 -6.24 -23.09
C ALA A 227 2.94 -5.08 -22.22
N LEU A 228 3.62 -3.95 -22.29
CA LEU A 228 3.30 -2.74 -21.53
C LEU A 228 2.25 -1.91 -22.27
N HIS A 229 1.19 -1.53 -21.56
CA HIS A 229 0.18 -0.60 -22.00
C HIS A 229 0.16 0.60 -21.06
N VAL A 230 0.49 1.78 -21.57
CA VAL A 230 0.41 3.05 -20.85
C VAL A 230 -0.44 4.05 -21.63
N GLY A 231 -1.26 4.82 -20.92
CA GLY A 231 -2.17 5.79 -21.52
C GLY A 231 -2.47 6.96 -20.60
N ASP A 232 -3.19 7.93 -21.14
CA ASP A 232 -3.77 9.05 -20.38
C ASP A 232 -2.72 9.83 -19.56
N TYR A 233 -1.62 10.18 -20.23
CA TYR A 233 -0.53 10.96 -19.63
C TYR A 233 -1.05 12.27 -19.05
N LYS A 234 -0.75 12.51 -17.77
CA LYS A 234 -1.01 13.75 -17.06
C LYS A 234 0.25 14.58 -17.04
N ASN A 235 0.14 15.80 -17.57
CA ASN A 235 1.22 16.76 -17.51
C ASN A 235 1.46 17.16 -16.06
N MET A 236 2.61 16.79 -15.51
CA MET A 236 3.01 17.14 -14.16
C MET A 236 3.94 18.36 -14.19
N PRO A 237 3.75 19.34 -13.29
CA PRO A 237 4.65 20.48 -13.22
C PRO A 237 6.07 20.02 -12.88
N ARG A 238 7.07 20.69 -13.48
CA ARG A 238 8.47 20.48 -13.12
C ARG A 238 8.67 20.95 -11.70
N LEU A 239 9.13 20.06 -10.83
CA LEU A 239 9.39 20.41 -9.43
C LEU A 239 10.65 21.29 -9.34
N PRO A 240 10.68 22.22 -8.37
CA PRO A 240 11.86 23.07 -8.15
C PRO A 240 13.08 22.20 -7.85
N VAL A 241 14.23 22.68 -8.32
CA VAL A 241 15.56 22.10 -8.04
C VAL A 241 15.75 22.09 -6.53
N CYS A 242 16.04 20.93 -5.95
CA CYS A 242 16.31 20.81 -4.51
C CYS A 242 17.79 20.44 -4.30
N ASP A 243 18.35 20.88 -3.18
CA ASP A 243 19.72 20.55 -2.78
C ASP A 243 19.84 19.09 -2.33
N VAL A 244 21.03 18.51 -2.47
CA VAL A 244 21.32 17.09 -2.19
C VAL A 244 20.83 16.67 -0.79
N GLU A 245 20.98 17.53 0.21
CA GLU A 245 20.55 17.28 1.59
C GLU A 245 19.02 17.27 1.76
N THR A 246 18.28 18.09 1.01
CA THR A 246 16.81 18.14 1.09
C THR A 246 16.12 17.07 0.24
N CYS A 247 16.77 16.61 -0.84
CA CYS A 247 16.30 15.46 -1.62
C CYS A 247 16.57 14.11 -0.94
N GLN A 248 17.62 14.00 -0.13
CA GLN A 248 17.98 12.76 0.57
C GLN A 248 17.23 12.60 1.90
N SER A 249 16.91 13.69 2.60
CA SER A 249 16.06 13.65 3.81
C SER A 249 14.60 13.27 3.52
N ALA A 250 14.19 13.27 2.24
CA ALA A 250 12.93 12.70 1.78
C ALA A 250 12.97 11.17 1.69
N GLY A 251 14.13 10.54 1.88
CA GLY A 251 14.40 9.11 1.70
C GLY A 251 14.68 8.31 2.97
N THR A 252 14.49 8.89 4.16
CA THR A 252 14.55 8.16 5.45
C THR A 252 13.24 8.27 6.20
#